data_AF-A0A285R121-F1
#
_entry.id   AF-A0A285R121-F1
#
_cell.length_a   1.000
_cell.length_b   1.000
_cell.length_c   1.000
_cell.angle_alpha   90.00
_cell.angle_beta   90.00
_cell.angle_gamma   90.00
#
_symmetry.space_group_name_H-M   'P 1'
#
loop_
_entity.id
_entity.type
_entity.pdbx_description
1 polymer ?
#
loop_
_entity_poly.entity_id
_entity_poly.type
_entity_poly.pdbx_seq_one_letter_code
_entity_poly.pdbx_strand_id
1 'polypeptide(L)'
;MGPAPYAGGDHPCPDTPWAGISLGWGWQSAANAEGNNSISFNRLGNVMNRLCDSAGIYHLSNDPGTVLNGNYIHDVVRSPAACGSPVHGIYLDEGSDGMTVSNNVLSHTDGFIHQNRNGSHITLTDNTTSGDSVIKASGLESAYQWLAATPNLAAGKPASSSSVVGSGWEASKAVDNNASTGWSPTGNDTSAWWQVDLGRSYQLGQFALTTRQDVDRPETRGNFEVRQAFRYVRVAKTDGSYFFLADFSVQQAGGALAAATGAPTTDPSTLYTIKNVNSGQIMDVSGRFTADGASVIQWPSNGGANQQWNIVRVRVEHSAYLASCGIRPW
;
A
#
# COMPACT_ATOMS: atom_id res chain seq x y z
N MET A 1 28.39 -13.22 -15.58
CA MET A 1 26.98 -12.76 -15.64
C MET A 1 26.65 -12.29 -14.23
N GLY A 2 26.30 -11.02 -14.04
CA GLY A 2 25.94 -10.49 -12.71
C GLY A 2 24.42 -10.39 -12.56
N PRO A 3 23.85 -10.63 -11.36
CA PRO A 3 22.46 -10.29 -11.09
C PRO A 3 22.29 -8.77 -11.10
N ALA A 4 21.14 -8.29 -11.58
CA ALA A 4 20.78 -6.88 -11.45
C ALA A 4 20.40 -6.56 -10.00
N PRO A 5 20.74 -5.36 -9.47
CA PRO A 5 20.25 -4.93 -8.17
C PRO A 5 18.74 -4.68 -8.26
N TYR A 6 17.95 -5.43 -7.49
CA TYR A 6 16.52 -5.12 -7.37
C TYR A 6 16.34 -3.84 -6.54
N ALA A 7 15.52 -2.92 -7.04
CA ALA A 7 15.28 -1.62 -6.41
C ALA A 7 13.94 -1.63 -5.66
N GLY A 8 13.85 -0.84 -4.58
CA GLY A 8 12.88 -1.03 -3.49
C GLY A 8 11.41 -1.11 -3.89
N GLY A 9 10.86 -2.33 -3.84
CA GLY A 9 9.54 -2.60 -3.27
C GLY A 9 9.74 -3.17 -1.86
N ASP A 10 8.90 -2.78 -0.91
CA ASP A 10 9.02 -3.18 0.48
C ASP A 10 8.51 -4.61 0.76
N HIS A 11 8.63 -5.01 2.03
CA HIS A 11 8.26 -6.30 2.64
C HIS A 11 9.32 -7.40 2.43
N PRO A 12 9.77 -7.99 3.55
CA PRO A 12 8.90 -8.89 4.31
C PRO A 12 8.96 -8.62 5.82
N CYS A 13 7.88 -8.07 6.41
CA CYS A 13 7.72 -8.02 7.85
C CYS A 13 6.26 -8.27 8.27
N PRO A 14 5.99 -8.95 9.40
CA PRO A 14 4.65 -9.04 9.99
C PRO A 14 4.07 -7.71 10.47
N ASP A 15 2.77 -7.50 10.22
CA ASP A 15 1.95 -6.49 10.92
C ASP A 15 1.67 -6.90 12.38
N THR A 16 2.70 -7.09 13.23
CA THR A 16 2.50 -7.58 14.61
C THR A 16 1.97 -6.49 15.56
N PRO A 17 1.02 -6.85 16.45
CA PRO A 17 0.52 -5.93 17.48
C PRO A 17 1.57 -5.62 18.56
N TRP A 18 2.61 -6.44 18.66
CA TRP A 18 3.70 -6.40 19.64
C TRP A 18 5.04 -6.67 18.92
N ALA A 19 6.05 -7.18 19.62
CA ALA A 19 7.39 -7.43 19.10
C ALA A 19 7.41 -8.18 17.75
N GLY A 20 8.37 -7.83 16.89
CA GLY A 20 8.64 -8.58 15.65
C GLY A 20 9.39 -9.88 15.95
N ILE A 21 10.40 -9.81 16.82
CA ILE A 21 11.16 -10.95 17.34
C ILE A 21 11.32 -10.78 18.87
N SER A 22 11.10 -11.85 19.62
CA SER A 22 11.34 -11.93 21.07
C SER A 22 12.28 -13.11 21.34
N LEU A 23 13.32 -12.91 22.13
CA LEU A 23 14.30 -13.94 22.52
C LEU A 23 14.62 -13.87 24.01
N GLY A 24 14.98 -15.02 24.59
CA GLY A 24 15.24 -15.18 26.02
C GLY A 24 13.98 -15.16 26.90
N TRP A 25 14.09 -15.66 28.13
CA TRP A 25 12.96 -15.73 29.05
C TRP A 25 13.35 -15.71 30.54
N GLY A 26 12.47 -15.20 31.40
CA GLY A 26 12.55 -15.41 32.84
C GLY A 26 13.14 -14.25 33.67
N TRP A 27 13.43 -13.09 33.07
CA TRP A 27 13.83 -11.86 33.77
C TRP A 27 15.04 -12.07 34.72
N GLN A 28 16.06 -12.84 34.29
CA GLN A 28 17.15 -13.28 35.17
C GLN A 28 18.57 -13.03 34.63
N SER A 29 19.44 -12.52 35.50
CA SER A 29 20.88 -12.37 35.24
C SER A 29 21.71 -13.63 35.57
N ALA A 30 21.07 -14.72 35.98
CA ALA A 30 21.75 -15.97 36.31
C ALA A 30 22.08 -16.79 35.05
N ALA A 31 23.22 -17.49 35.09
CA ALA A 31 23.62 -18.43 34.03
C ALA A 31 22.56 -19.53 33.87
N ASN A 32 22.15 -19.77 32.63
CA ASN A 32 21.00 -20.61 32.29
C ASN A 32 21.27 -21.41 30.99
N ALA A 33 20.22 -21.79 30.25
CA ALA A 33 20.33 -22.60 29.02
C ALA A 33 20.48 -21.76 27.73
N GLU A 34 20.26 -20.44 27.80
CA GLU A 34 20.49 -19.50 26.73
C GLU A 34 22.00 -19.32 26.48
N GLY A 35 22.38 -19.16 25.22
CA GLY A 35 23.75 -18.84 24.79
C GLY A 35 24.00 -19.10 23.31
N ASN A 36 24.76 -18.23 22.65
CA ASN A 36 25.17 -18.32 21.24
C ASN A 36 23.99 -18.33 20.22
N ASN A 37 22.87 -17.70 20.56
CA ASN A 37 21.78 -17.46 19.62
C ASN A 37 22.18 -16.42 18.56
N SER A 38 21.43 -16.33 17.47
CA SER A 38 21.57 -15.21 16.54
C SER A 38 20.25 -14.72 15.97
N ILE A 39 20.08 -13.40 15.97
CA ILE A 39 19.02 -12.70 15.26
C ILE A 39 19.75 -11.82 14.24
N SER A 40 19.93 -12.32 13.01
CA SER A 40 20.73 -11.63 11.99
C SER A 40 20.00 -11.49 10.65
N PHE A 41 20.29 -10.40 9.95
CA PHE A 41 19.78 -10.09 8.60
C PHE A 41 18.24 -10.03 8.45
N ASN A 42 17.49 -9.85 9.54
CA ASN A 42 16.04 -9.67 9.49
C ASN A 42 15.68 -8.27 8.98
N ARG A 43 14.54 -8.14 8.30
CA ARG A 43 13.93 -6.84 7.96
C ARG A 43 12.60 -6.71 8.71
N LEU A 44 12.47 -5.69 9.56
CA LEU A 44 11.36 -5.55 10.51
C LEU A 44 10.71 -4.17 10.41
N GLY A 45 9.54 -4.05 9.76
CA GLY A 45 8.76 -2.82 9.57
C GLY A 45 7.29 -2.95 10.00
N ASN A 46 6.69 -1.88 10.54
CA ASN A 46 5.27 -1.82 10.97
C ASN A 46 4.84 -2.77 12.12
N VAL A 47 5.82 -3.18 12.93
CA VAL A 47 5.64 -3.90 14.20
C VAL A 47 5.27 -2.93 15.34
N MET A 48 4.85 -3.43 16.50
CA MET A 48 4.36 -2.62 17.64
C MET A 48 3.09 -1.79 17.35
N ASN A 49 2.28 -2.19 16.36
CA ASN A 49 1.17 -1.36 15.89
C ASN A 49 -0.06 -1.26 16.83
N ARG A 50 -0.11 -1.99 17.97
CA ARG A 50 -1.24 -1.95 18.94
C ARG A 50 -0.86 -1.94 20.42
N LEU A 51 0.25 -2.56 20.80
CA LEU A 51 0.71 -2.64 22.19
C LEU A 51 1.94 -1.75 22.41
N CYS A 52 2.42 -1.69 23.66
CA CYS A 52 3.59 -0.91 24.07
C CYS A 52 4.59 -1.80 24.85
N ASP A 53 5.64 -1.18 25.41
CA ASP A 53 6.62 -1.82 26.30
C ASP A 53 7.38 -2.99 25.65
N SER A 54 7.80 -2.78 24.40
CA SER A 54 8.62 -3.73 23.64
C SER A 54 9.20 -3.04 22.39
N ALA A 55 9.71 -3.82 21.43
CA ALA A 55 10.49 -3.32 20.31
C ALA A 55 10.39 -4.20 19.06
N GLY A 56 11.02 -3.77 17.96
CA GLY A 56 11.21 -4.61 16.78
C GLY A 56 11.93 -5.92 17.11
N ILE A 57 13.03 -5.83 17.87
CA ILE A 57 13.65 -6.97 18.57
C ILE A 57 13.61 -6.71 20.08
N TYR A 58 13.04 -7.63 20.84
CA TYR A 58 12.97 -7.60 22.30
C TYR A 58 13.74 -8.79 22.90
N HIS A 59 14.43 -8.57 24.01
CA HIS A 59 15.29 -9.56 24.66
C HIS A 59 15.14 -9.60 26.18
N LEU A 60 15.25 -10.79 26.78
CA LEU A 60 15.28 -11.02 28.24
C LEU A 60 16.44 -11.96 28.63
N SER A 61 16.88 -11.89 29.89
CA SER A 61 17.80 -12.87 30.50
C SER A 61 19.23 -12.97 29.93
N ASN A 62 20.13 -13.54 30.74
CA ASN A 62 21.56 -13.68 30.40
C ASN A 62 21.75 -14.70 29.26
N ASP A 63 22.18 -14.24 28.08
CA ASP A 63 22.30 -15.01 26.83
C ASP A 63 23.72 -14.88 26.21
N PRO A 64 24.73 -15.54 26.80
CA PRO A 64 26.14 -15.30 26.50
C PRO A 64 26.56 -15.79 25.11
N GLY A 65 27.26 -14.93 24.38
CA GLY A 65 27.73 -15.20 23.01
C GLY A 65 26.70 -14.91 21.92
N THR A 66 25.51 -14.44 22.27
CA THR A 66 24.45 -14.12 21.29
C THR A 66 24.77 -12.90 20.45
N VAL A 67 24.30 -12.92 19.19
CA VAL A 67 24.57 -11.87 18.20
C VAL A 67 23.29 -11.38 17.52
N LEU A 68 22.96 -10.11 17.73
CA LEU A 68 21.94 -9.35 16.99
C LEU A 68 22.65 -8.50 15.92
N ASN A 69 22.73 -8.96 14.66
CA ASN A 69 23.60 -8.32 13.67
C ASN A 69 23.01 -8.15 12.25
N GLY A 70 23.22 -6.98 11.64
CA GLY A 70 22.86 -6.75 10.24
C GLY A 70 21.34 -6.71 9.99
N ASN A 71 20.52 -6.52 11.03
CA ASN A 71 19.09 -6.37 10.88
C ASN A 71 18.75 -4.94 10.43
N TYR A 72 17.71 -4.79 9.60
CA TYR A 72 17.09 -3.50 9.31
C TYR A 72 15.72 -3.42 9.99
N ILE A 73 15.59 -2.53 10.95
CA ILE A 73 14.38 -2.28 11.72
C ILE A 73 13.86 -0.90 11.31
N HIS A 74 12.59 -0.81 10.96
CA HIS A 74 11.95 0.42 10.51
C HIS A 74 10.52 0.59 11.02
N ASP A 75 10.01 1.82 10.96
CA ASP A 75 8.60 2.17 11.23
C ASP A 75 8.06 1.61 12.56
N VAL A 76 8.89 1.59 13.61
CA VAL A 76 8.52 1.14 14.96
C VAL A 76 8.09 2.35 15.79
N VAL A 77 6.91 2.86 15.45
CA VAL A 77 6.30 4.07 16.01
C VAL A 77 5.06 3.68 16.80
N ARG A 78 4.92 4.15 18.04
CA ARG A 78 3.81 3.77 18.91
C ARG A 78 2.50 4.36 18.40
N SER A 79 1.52 3.50 18.11
CA SER A 79 0.19 3.97 17.68
C SER A 79 -0.55 4.69 18.82
N PRO A 80 -1.39 5.71 18.54
CA PRO A 80 -2.16 6.42 19.58
C PRO A 80 -3.17 5.56 20.36
N ALA A 81 -3.37 4.30 19.97
CA ALA A 81 -4.21 3.33 20.67
C ALA A 81 -3.42 2.41 21.62
N ALA A 82 -2.09 2.46 21.58
CA ALA A 82 -1.22 1.67 22.44
C ALA A 82 -1.15 2.22 23.88
N CYS A 83 -0.63 1.39 24.78
CA CYS A 83 -0.48 1.72 26.19
C CYS A 83 0.67 2.72 26.49
N GLY A 84 0.75 3.16 27.75
CA GLY A 84 1.55 4.33 28.16
C GLY A 84 3.07 4.21 28.01
N SER A 85 3.63 3.00 28.07
CA SER A 85 5.07 2.74 27.95
C SER A 85 5.64 3.10 26.56
N PRO A 86 6.95 3.35 26.43
CA PRO A 86 7.59 3.59 25.14
C PRO A 86 7.64 2.33 24.26
N VAL A 87 8.09 2.50 23.01
CA VAL A 87 8.50 1.42 22.10
C VAL A 87 9.84 1.77 21.47
N HIS A 88 10.59 0.76 21.04
CA HIS A 88 11.97 0.94 20.55
C HIS A 88 12.29 0.11 19.29
N GLY A 89 13.38 0.41 18.60
CA GLY A 89 13.89 -0.47 17.54
C GLY A 89 14.43 -1.79 18.12
N ILE A 90 15.26 -1.70 19.16
CA ILE A 90 15.70 -2.84 19.98
C ILE A 90 15.48 -2.53 21.46
N TYR A 91 15.06 -3.51 22.27
CA TYR A 91 14.85 -3.38 23.71
C TYR A 91 15.50 -4.59 24.41
N LEU A 92 16.58 -4.33 25.13
CA LEU A 92 17.26 -5.30 25.99
C LEU A 92 16.70 -5.15 27.41
N ASP A 93 15.80 -6.04 27.79
CA ASP A 93 15.07 -6.00 29.06
C ASP A 93 15.72 -6.90 30.14
N GLU A 94 15.09 -6.98 31.32
CA GLU A 94 15.68 -7.47 32.57
C GLU A 94 16.48 -8.78 32.43
N GLY A 95 17.73 -8.73 32.89
CA GLY A 95 18.67 -9.85 32.84
C GLY A 95 19.49 -9.96 31.55
N SER A 96 19.12 -9.28 30.45
CA SER A 96 19.85 -9.33 29.17
C SER A 96 21.36 -9.11 29.36
N ASP A 97 22.21 -10.09 29.06
CA ASP A 97 23.67 -9.95 29.25
C ASP A 97 24.50 -10.86 28.32
N GLY A 98 25.78 -10.52 28.15
CA GLY A 98 26.78 -11.37 27.50
C GLY A 98 26.77 -11.39 25.97
N MET A 99 26.07 -10.45 25.32
CA MET A 99 25.77 -10.47 23.89
C MET A 99 26.35 -9.29 23.10
N THR A 100 26.37 -9.42 21.77
CA THR A 100 26.74 -8.36 20.83
C THR A 100 25.53 -7.91 20.00
N VAL A 101 25.26 -6.60 19.99
CA VAL A 101 24.27 -5.96 19.11
C VAL A 101 25.04 -5.03 18.18
N SER A 102 25.25 -5.45 16.93
CA SER A 102 26.18 -4.79 16.01
C SER A 102 25.62 -4.53 14.62
N ASN A 103 25.99 -3.41 13.99
CA ASN A 103 25.75 -3.17 12.56
C ASN A 103 24.26 -3.30 12.15
N ASN A 104 23.33 -2.93 13.04
CA ASN A 104 21.89 -2.88 12.75
C ASN A 104 21.47 -1.47 12.33
N VAL A 105 20.55 -1.36 11.38
CA VAL A 105 19.94 -0.08 10.98
C VAL A 105 18.58 0.04 11.62
N LEU A 106 18.33 1.10 12.40
CA LEU A 106 17.08 1.40 13.09
C LEU A 106 16.54 2.76 12.58
N SER A 107 15.63 2.75 11.61
CA SER A 107 15.08 3.97 10.98
C SER A 107 13.64 4.23 11.41
N HIS A 108 13.24 5.48 11.59
CA HIS A 108 11.85 5.84 11.99
C HIS A 108 11.30 5.00 13.17
N THR A 109 12.04 4.98 14.29
CA THR A 109 11.69 4.28 15.53
C THR A 109 11.53 5.29 16.69
N ASP A 110 10.48 5.17 17.52
CA ASP A 110 10.22 6.09 18.65
C ASP A 110 11.40 6.24 19.61
N GLY A 111 12.14 5.15 19.84
CA GLY A 111 13.46 5.17 20.45
C GLY A 111 14.37 4.11 19.84
N PHE A 112 15.67 4.29 20.00
CA PHE A 112 16.69 3.54 19.28
C PHE A 112 16.95 2.15 19.88
N ILE A 113 17.98 2.01 20.73
CA ILE A 113 18.23 0.81 21.53
C ILE A 113 17.93 1.17 22.99
N HIS A 114 17.00 0.45 23.63
CA HIS A 114 16.72 0.57 25.05
C HIS A 114 17.38 -0.56 25.86
N GLN A 115 17.65 -0.25 27.12
CA GLN A 115 18.41 -1.07 28.07
C GLN A 115 17.76 -0.90 29.44
N ASN A 116 17.01 -1.91 29.88
CA ASN A 116 16.28 -1.92 31.14
C ASN A 116 16.77 -3.10 31.99
N ARG A 117 17.49 -2.82 33.08
CA ARG A 117 18.01 -3.84 34.02
C ARG A 117 18.79 -4.98 33.36
N ASN A 118 19.44 -4.69 32.25
CA ASN A 118 20.39 -5.57 31.58
C ASN A 118 21.72 -5.65 32.36
N GLY A 119 22.53 -6.66 32.08
CA GLY A 119 23.88 -6.81 32.61
C GLY A 119 24.93 -5.95 31.88
N SER A 120 26.17 -6.05 32.35
CA SER A 120 27.28 -5.14 31.97
C SER A 120 28.08 -5.58 30.74
N HIS A 121 27.80 -6.74 30.15
CA HIS A 121 28.58 -7.37 29.09
C HIS A 121 27.87 -7.30 27.73
N ILE A 122 27.06 -6.26 27.52
CA ILE A 122 26.47 -5.91 26.23
C ILE A 122 27.49 -5.12 25.39
N THR A 123 27.82 -5.64 24.20
CA THR A 123 28.63 -4.93 23.21
C THR A 123 27.72 -4.24 22.19
N LEU A 124 27.68 -2.91 22.18
CA LEU A 124 26.94 -2.10 21.20
C LEU A 124 27.92 -1.41 20.23
N THR A 125 27.95 -1.80 18.96
CA THR A 125 28.81 -1.17 17.94
C THR A 125 28.08 -0.96 16.62
N ASP A 126 28.42 0.09 15.88
CA ASP A 126 28.02 0.31 14.48
C ASP A 126 26.51 0.27 14.17
N ASN A 127 25.64 0.37 15.19
CA ASN A 127 24.21 0.50 14.99
C ASN A 127 23.89 1.94 14.58
N THR A 128 23.15 2.13 13.48
CA THR A 128 22.91 3.43 12.85
C THR A 128 21.43 3.67 12.54
N THR A 129 21.06 4.89 12.16
CA THR A 129 19.72 5.22 11.65
C THR A 129 19.59 5.04 10.13
N SER A 130 20.70 4.82 9.42
CA SER A 130 20.73 4.58 7.97
C SER A 130 21.96 3.72 7.59
N GLY A 131 21.84 2.92 6.53
CA GLY A 131 22.91 2.02 6.10
C GLY A 131 22.54 1.16 4.89
N ASP A 132 22.83 1.66 3.69
CA ASP A 132 22.53 1.02 2.41
C ASP A 132 22.89 -0.48 2.33
N SER A 133 24.07 -0.85 2.84
CA SER A 133 24.58 -2.23 2.83
C SER A 133 23.72 -3.17 3.67
N VAL A 134 23.36 -2.75 4.87
CA VAL A 134 22.51 -3.50 5.81
C VAL A 134 21.09 -3.61 5.28
N ILE A 135 20.51 -2.49 4.83
CA ILE A 135 19.15 -2.44 4.25
C ILE A 135 19.02 -3.40 3.06
N LYS A 136 20.04 -3.48 2.19
CA LYS A 136 20.07 -4.36 1.01
C LYS A 136 20.39 -5.82 1.33
N ALA A 137 21.04 -6.10 2.45
CA ALA A 137 21.31 -7.46 2.93
C ALA A 137 20.16 -8.05 3.78
N SER A 138 19.28 -7.20 4.32
CA SER A 138 18.17 -7.60 5.18
C SER A 138 16.96 -8.17 4.45
N GLY A 139 16.29 -9.15 5.05
CA GLY A 139 15.01 -9.71 4.60
C GLY A 139 15.14 -11.04 3.85
N LEU A 140 14.26 -11.28 2.87
CA LEU A 140 14.27 -12.52 2.10
C LEU A 140 15.43 -12.54 1.09
N GLU A 141 16.26 -13.57 1.17
CA GLU A 141 17.25 -13.90 0.14
C GLU A 141 16.59 -14.06 -1.24
N SER A 142 17.35 -13.84 -2.31
CA SER A 142 16.85 -13.85 -3.70
C SER A 142 16.14 -15.15 -4.12
N ALA A 143 16.42 -16.29 -3.46
CA ALA A 143 15.74 -17.56 -3.69
C ALA A 143 14.27 -17.57 -3.18
N TYR A 144 13.93 -16.69 -2.24
CA TYR A 144 12.65 -16.68 -1.52
C TYR A 144 11.85 -15.39 -1.70
N GLN A 145 12.37 -14.37 -2.40
CA GLN A 145 11.67 -13.09 -2.65
C GLN A 145 10.30 -13.24 -3.33
N TRP A 146 10.03 -14.36 -4.00
CA TRP A 146 8.70 -14.70 -4.53
C TRP A 146 7.62 -14.83 -3.44
N LEU A 147 7.98 -15.08 -2.17
CA LEU A 147 7.05 -15.09 -1.03
C LEU A 147 6.52 -13.68 -0.68
N ALA A 148 7.30 -12.63 -0.95
CA ALA A 148 6.89 -11.24 -0.78
C ALA A 148 6.21 -10.65 -2.02
N ALA A 149 6.17 -11.39 -3.14
CA ALA A 149 5.66 -10.91 -4.42
C ALA A 149 4.12 -10.88 -4.47
N THR A 150 3.51 -9.94 -3.74
CA THR A 150 2.14 -9.50 -4.04
C THR A 150 2.09 -9.00 -5.50
N PRO A 151 1.13 -9.45 -6.33
CA PRO A 151 1.11 -9.05 -7.74
C PRO A 151 0.93 -7.54 -7.88
N ASN A 152 1.93 -6.85 -8.44
CA ASN A 152 1.83 -5.43 -8.79
C ASN A 152 0.80 -5.25 -9.91
N LEU A 153 -0.46 -4.99 -9.53
CA LEU A 153 -1.59 -4.85 -10.45
C LEU A 153 -1.47 -3.64 -11.38
N ALA A 154 -0.66 -2.65 -11.01
CA ALA A 154 -0.39 -1.48 -11.82
C ALA A 154 0.73 -1.71 -12.85
N ALA A 155 1.53 -2.78 -12.74
CA ALA A 155 2.67 -3.03 -13.63
C ALA A 155 2.25 -3.10 -15.11
N GLY A 156 2.92 -2.32 -15.96
CA GLY A 156 2.68 -2.23 -17.40
C GLY A 156 1.32 -1.64 -17.81
N LYS A 157 0.57 -1.04 -16.88
CA LYS A 157 -0.77 -0.51 -17.14
C LYS A 157 -0.75 0.88 -17.78
N PRO A 158 -1.83 1.29 -18.50
CA PRO A 158 -2.01 2.67 -18.91
C PRO A 158 -2.05 3.61 -17.70
N ALA A 159 -1.25 4.67 -17.74
CA ALA A 159 -1.20 5.68 -16.69
C ALA A 159 -1.20 7.11 -17.28
N SER A 160 -1.73 8.05 -16.53
CA SER A 160 -1.87 9.48 -16.89
C SER A 160 -1.58 10.39 -15.70
N SER A 161 -1.34 11.67 -15.95
CA SER A 161 -1.04 12.67 -14.93
C SER A 161 -1.51 14.08 -15.30
N SER A 162 -1.52 14.97 -14.32
CA SER A 162 -1.80 16.40 -14.47
C SER A 162 -0.79 17.12 -15.37
N SER A 163 0.50 16.85 -15.13
CA SER A 163 1.63 17.39 -15.87
C SER A 163 2.80 16.41 -15.86
N VAL A 164 3.88 16.73 -16.57
CA VAL A 164 5.12 15.96 -16.64
C VAL A 164 6.28 16.96 -16.74
N VAL A 165 7.32 16.82 -15.92
CA VAL A 165 8.47 17.74 -15.91
C VAL A 165 9.32 17.67 -17.20
N GLY A 166 9.38 16.50 -17.84
CA GLY A 166 10.09 16.30 -19.11
C GLY A 166 10.17 14.83 -19.53
N SER A 167 10.89 14.58 -20.62
CA SER A 167 11.16 13.22 -21.12
C SER A 167 11.84 12.35 -20.05
N GLY A 168 11.40 11.10 -19.91
CA GLY A 168 11.86 10.16 -18.89
C GLY A 168 11.14 10.25 -17.54
N TRP A 169 10.15 11.15 -17.40
CA TRP A 169 9.34 11.36 -16.19
C TRP A 169 7.83 11.20 -16.43
N GLU A 170 7.45 10.50 -17.50
CA GLU A 170 6.05 10.32 -17.90
C GLU A 170 5.26 9.48 -16.88
N ALA A 171 3.93 9.59 -16.89
CA ALA A 171 3.06 8.83 -15.99
C ALA A 171 3.28 7.30 -16.04
N SER A 172 3.70 6.75 -17.19
CA SER A 172 4.06 5.34 -17.36
C SER A 172 5.31 4.91 -16.58
N LYS A 173 6.17 5.84 -16.17
CA LYS A 173 7.39 5.58 -15.38
C LYS A 173 7.11 5.24 -13.91
N ALA A 174 5.90 5.47 -13.45
CA ALA A 174 5.42 4.99 -12.15
C ALA A 174 4.99 3.50 -12.17
N VAL A 175 4.89 2.89 -13.36
CA VAL A 175 4.30 1.56 -13.58
C VAL A 175 5.13 0.64 -14.47
N ASP A 176 6.35 1.04 -14.87
CA ASP A 176 7.28 0.17 -15.62
C ASP A 176 8.05 -0.84 -14.75
N ASN A 177 7.73 -0.90 -13.44
CA ASN A 177 8.32 -1.77 -12.43
C ASN A 177 9.86 -1.60 -12.28
N ASN A 178 10.37 -0.41 -12.58
CA ASN A 178 11.77 -0.02 -12.36
C ASN A 178 11.84 1.15 -11.36
N ALA A 179 12.22 0.89 -10.11
CA ALA A 179 12.32 1.96 -9.09
C ALA A 179 13.51 2.93 -9.28
N SER A 180 14.27 2.80 -10.38
CA SER A 180 15.20 3.85 -10.84
C SER A 180 14.49 4.96 -11.63
N THR A 181 13.29 4.70 -12.12
CA THR A 181 12.40 5.64 -12.83
C THR A 181 11.22 6.06 -11.95
N GLY A 182 10.39 6.99 -12.44
CA GLY A 182 9.19 7.46 -11.75
C GLY A 182 8.54 8.62 -12.50
N TRP A 183 7.32 8.98 -12.11
CA TRP A 183 6.65 10.18 -12.59
C TRP A 183 7.04 11.41 -11.76
N SER A 184 7.09 12.58 -12.40
CA SER A 184 7.22 13.87 -11.70
C SER A 184 6.44 14.99 -12.43
N PRO A 185 5.63 15.80 -11.73
CA PRO A 185 4.94 16.95 -12.30
C PRO A 185 5.89 18.13 -12.53
N THR A 186 5.42 19.12 -13.28
CA THR A 186 6.10 20.42 -13.35
C THR A 186 6.04 21.15 -12.00
N GLY A 187 7.09 21.88 -11.61
CA GLY A 187 7.15 22.59 -10.32
C GLY A 187 6.13 23.74 -10.13
N ASN A 188 5.33 24.05 -11.15
CA ASN A 188 4.23 25.03 -11.08
C ASN A 188 2.85 24.36 -10.91
N ASP A 189 2.78 23.03 -10.83
CA ASP A 189 1.54 22.26 -10.76
C ASP A 189 1.04 22.15 -9.30
N THR A 190 0.27 23.15 -8.87
CA THR A 190 -0.28 23.24 -7.51
C THR A 190 -1.43 22.28 -7.23
N SER A 191 -1.83 21.44 -8.20
CA SER A 191 -2.91 20.45 -8.08
C SER A 191 -2.49 19.10 -8.68
N ALA A 192 -1.21 18.75 -8.53
CA ALA A 192 -0.61 17.62 -9.22
C ALA A 192 -1.29 16.28 -8.88
N TRP A 193 -1.60 15.49 -9.92
CA TRP A 193 -2.22 14.18 -9.78
C TRP A 193 -1.63 13.17 -10.77
N TRP A 194 -1.74 11.89 -10.39
CA TRP A 194 -1.38 10.73 -11.21
C TRP A 194 -2.45 9.65 -11.08
N GLN A 195 -2.69 8.90 -12.15
CA GLN A 195 -3.69 7.84 -12.21
C GLN A 195 -3.18 6.65 -13.03
N VAL A 196 -3.55 5.43 -12.63
CA VAL A 196 -3.42 4.20 -13.41
C VAL A 196 -4.78 3.58 -13.69
N ASP A 197 -4.97 3.02 -14.89
CA ASP A 197 -6.11 2.17 -15.22
C ASP A 197 -5.72 0.69 -15.11
N LEU A 198 -6.27 -0.01 -14.12
CA LEU A 198 -6.00 -1.44 -13.91
C LEU A 198 -6.66 -2.34 -14.96
N GLY A 199 -7.57 -1.81 -15.80
CA GLY A 199 -8.27 -2.53 -16.87
C GLY A 199 -9.41 -3.45 -16.41
N ARG A 200 -9.70 -3.51 -15.11
CA ARG A 200 -10.92 -4.08 -14.51
C ARG A 200 -11.05 -3.64 -13.05
N SER A 201 -12.20 -3.93 -12.43
CA SER A 201 -12.35 -3.82 -10.97
C SER A 201 -11.61 -4.95 -10.25
N TYR A 202 -11.06 -4.66 -9.07
CA TYR A 202 -10.36 -5.61 -8.21
C TYR A 202 -10.70 -5.37 -6.72
N GLN A 203 -10.63 -6.41 -5.89
CA GLN A 203 -10.66 -6.35 -4.42
C GLN A 203 -9.24 -6.44 -3.85
N LEU A 204 -8.97 -5.67 -2.78
CA LEU A 204 -7.61 -5.37 -2.38
C LEU A 204 -7.50 -5.10 -0.80
N GLY A 205 -6.41 -4.54 -0.24
CA GLY A 205 -6.06 -4.21 1.19
C GLY A 205 -5.04 -3.04 1.56
N GLN A 206 -3.82 -2.87 0.99
CA GLN A 206 -2.84 -1.73 1.18
C GLN A 206 -2.89 -0.54 0.14
N PHE A 207 -2.19 0.58 0.36
CA PHE A 207 -1.61 1.33 -0.78
C PHE A 207 -0.10 1.51 -0.62
N ALA A 208 0.67 1.16 -1.65
CA ALA A 208 2.13 1.27 -1.66
C ALA A 208 2.58 2.35 -2.66
N LEU A 209 3.32 3.35 -2.15
CA LEU A 209 3.76 4.55 -2.87
C LEU A 209 5.26 4.79 -2.61
N THR A 210 6.11 4.37 -3.55
CA THR A 210 7.56 4.60 -3.42
C THR A 210 7.89 6.06 -3.73
N THR A 211 8.17 6.88 -2.73
CA THR A 211 8.74 8.23 -2.93
C THR A 211 10.19 8.15 -3.42
N ARG A 212 10.77 9.28 -3.82
CA ARG A 212 12.20 9.43 -4.13
C ARG A 212 13.08 8.76 -3.07
N GLN A 213 14.04 7.94 -3.51
CA GLN A 213 14.93 7.16 -2.64
C GLN A 213 16.34 7.76 -2.54
N ASP A 214 16.75 8.57 -3.51
CA ASP A 214 18.11 9.16 -3.57
C ASP A 214 18.30 10.39 -2.67
N VAL A 215 17.26 10.82 -1.95
CA VAL A 215 17.37 11.70 -0.76
C VAL A 215 16.11 11.54 0.09
N ASP A 216 16.26 11.47 1.42
CA ASP A 216 15.12 11.40 2.34
C ASP A 216 14.51 12.80 2.55
N ARG A 217 13.18 12.90 2.43
CA ARG A 217 12.39 14.13 2.66
C ARG A 217 11.00 13.78 3.22
N PRO A 218 10.83 13.78 4.55
CA PRO A 218 9.54 13.46 5.19
C PRO A 218 8.37 14.32 4.69
N GLU A 219 8.63 15.55 4.29
CA GLU A 219 7.62 16.50 3.79
C GLU A 219 6.95 16.00 2.49
N THR A 220 7.70 15.27 1.66
CA THR A 220 7.19 14.68 0.40
C THR A 220 6.29 13.46 0.60
N ARG A 221 6.13 13.01 1.86
CA ARG A 221 5.24 11.90 2.26
C ARG A 221 3.95 12.38 2.94
N GLY A 222 3.73 13.69 3.06
CA GLY A 222 2.53 14.27 3.66
C GLY A 222 1.47 14.68 2.62
N ASN A 223 0.26 15.01 3.12
CA ASN A 223 -0.78 15.78 2.42
C ASN A 223 -1.29 15.25 1.05
N PHE A 224 -1.04 13.99 0.70
CA PHE A 224 -1.61 13.36 -0.49
C PHE A 224 -2.95 12.66 -0.20
N GLU A 225 -3.80 12.51 -1.23
CA GLU A 225 -5.07 11.78 -1.14
C GLU A 225 -5.10 10.66 -2.19
N VAL A 226 -5.39 9.42 -1.77
CA VAL A 226 -5.55 8.28 -2.68
C VAL A 226 -7.03 8.05 -2.97
N ARG A 227 -7.47 8.30 -4.21
CA ARG A 227 -8.87 8.15 -4.65
C ARG A 227 -9.04 6.94 -5.57
N GLN A 228 -9.97 6.05 -5.23
CA GLN A 228 -10.39 4.97 -6.13
C GLN A 228 -11.53 5.44 -7.05
N ALA A 229 -11.20 5.72 -8.32
CA ALA A 229 -12.16 6.19 -9.32
C ALA A 229 -12.87 5.02 -10.04
N PHE A 230 -13.95 4.51 -9.45
CA PHE A 230 -14.77 3.49 -10.11
C PHE A 230 -15.57 4.05 -11.30
N ARG A 231 -15.54 3.33 -12.44
CA ARG A 231 -16.48 3.50 -13.55
C ARG A 231 -17.25 2.19 -13.77
N TYR A 232 -18.21 1.90 -12.89
CA TYR A 232 -19.20 0.84 -13.10
C TYR A 232 -20.63 1.36 -12.87
N VAL A 233 -21.61 0.83 -13.62
CA VAL A 233 -23.03 0.90 -13.23
C VAL A 233 -23.40 -0.44 -12.59
N ARG A 234 -23.90 -0.44 -11.35
CA ARG A 234 -24.55 -1.63 -10.76
C ARG A 234 -26.02 -1.62 -11.16
N VAL A 235 -26.38 -2.45 -12.12
CA VAL A 235 -27.78 -2.65 -12.53
C VAL A 235 -28.40 -3.69 -11.60
N ALA A 236 -29.23 -3.23 -10.66
CA ALA A 236 -30.04 -4.11 -9.84
C ALA A 236 -31.30 -4.53 -10.62
N LYS A 237 -31.65 -5.81 -10.54
CA LYS A 237 -32.91 -6.34 -11.05
C LYS A 237 -33.95 -6.40 -9.92
N THR A 238 -35.22 -6.52 -10.28
CA THR A 238 -36.33 -6.65 -9.33
C THR A 238 -36.32 -7.97 -8.56
N ASP A 239 -35.63 -9.01 -9.07
CA ASP A 239 -35.38 -10.29 -8.38
C ASP A 239 -34.32 -10.21 -7.26
N GLY A 240 -33.75 -9.02 -7.01
CA GLY A 240 -32.69 -8.78 -6.02
C GLY A 240 -31.28 -9.14 -6.50
N SER A 241 -31.13 -9.84 -7.63
CA SER A 241 -29.83 -10.03 -8.28
C SER A 241 -29.37 -8.75 -8.99
N TYR A 242 -28.09 -8.70 -9.34
CA TYR A 242 -27.49 -7.54 -10.02
C TYR A 242 -26.43 -7.97 -11.02
N PHE A 243 -26.14 -7.08 -11.97
CA PHE A 243 -24.96 -7.17 -12.82
C PHE A 243 -24.25 -5.81 -12.89
N PHE A 244 -23.00 -5.83 -13.35
CA PHE A 244 -22.20 -4.62 -13.53
C PHE A 244 -22.00 -4.34 -15.02
N LEU A 245 -22.06 -3.07 -15.40
CA LEU A 245 -21.53 -2.58 -16.67
C LEU A 245 -20.23 -1.83 -16.45
N ALA A 246 -19.17 -2.25 -17.14
CA ALA A 246 -17.97 -1.47 -17.43
C ALA A 246 -18.08 -0.86 -18.84
N ASP A 247 -17.11 -0.01 -19.21
CA ASP A 247 -16.90 0.50 -20.58
C ASP A 247 -18.16 1.10 -21.24
N PHE A 248 -18.84 1.94 -20.45
CA PHE A 248 -20.03 2.69 -20.86
C PHE A 248 -19.74 4.20 -20.87
N SER A 249 -20.53 4.93 -21.66
CA SER A 249 -20.70 6.36 -21.55
C SER A 249 -22.13 6.68 -21.10
N VAL A 250 -22.27 7.77 -20.33
CA VAL A 250 -23.56 8.28 -19.82
C VAL A 250 -23.83 9.60 -20.52
N GLN A 251 -25.04 9.77 -21.06
CA GLN A 251 -25.46 10.99 -21.76
C GLN A 251 -26.87 11.37 -21.32
N GLN A 252 -27.15 12.66 -21.08
CA GLN A 252 -28.49 13.09 -20.68
C GLN A 252 -29.50 12.83 -21.80
N ALA A 253 -30.67 12.30 -21.46
CA ALA A 253 -31.72 12.00 -22.44
C ALA A 253 -32.17 13.28 -23.16
N GLY A 254 -32.26 13.22 -24.49
CA GLY A 254 -32.61 14.37 -25.34
C GLY A 254 -31.47 15.35 -25.63
N GLY A 255 -30.29 15.19 -25.04
CA GLY A 255 -29.10 15.99 -25.36
C GLY A 255 -28.50 15.66 -26.73
N ALA A 256 -27.81 16.62 -27.33
CA ALA A 256 -26.92 16.36 -28.47
C ALA A 256 -25.71 15.49 -28.04
N LEU A 257 -25.03 14.85 -28.99
CA LEU A 257 -23.84 14.01 -28.77
C LEU A 257 -22.61 14.84 -28.38
N ALA A 258 -22.64 15.43 -27.19
CA ALA A 258 -21.47 16.02 -26.54
C ALA A 258 -20.51 14.92 -26.03
N ALA A 259 -19.23 15.31 -25.90
CA ALA A 259 -18.19 14.44 -25.35
C ALA A 259 -18.42 14.14 -23.85
N ALA A 260 -17.69 13.15 -23.33
CA ALA A 260 -17.93 12.55 -22.02
C ALA A 260 -17.49 13.42 -20.82
N THR A 261 -17.58 12.81 -19.62
CA THR A 261 -16.98 13.24 -18.34
C THR A 261 -17.61 14.42 -17.58
N GLY A 262 -18.92 14.61 -17.72
CA GLY A 262 -19.72 15.05 -16.56
C GLY A 262 -19.91 13.88 -15.58
N ALA A 263 -19.77 14.10 -14.28
CA ALA A 263 -20.25 13.14 -13.28
C ALA A 263 -21.80 13.14 -13.31
N PRO A 264 -22.49 11.99 -13.40
CA PRO A 264 -23.94 11.98 -13.39
C PRO A 264 -24.49 12.57 -12.09
N THR A 265 -25.53 13.41 -12.20
CA THR A 265 -26.28 13.85 -11.02
C THR A 265 -27.09 12.68 -10.48
N THR A 266 -27.53 12.79 -9.23
CA THR A 266 -28.49 11.85 -8.62
C THR A 266 -29.83 12.52 -8.36
N ASP A 267 -30.21 13.45 -9.25
CA ASP A 267 -31.50 14.11 -9.26
C ASP A 267 -32.52 13.20 -9.98
N PRO A 268 -33.62 12.77 -9.33
CA PRO A 268 -34.63 11.89 -9.95
C PRO A 268 -35.39 12.50 -11.13
N SER A 269 -35.20 13.78 -11.45
CA SER A 269 -35.70 14.42 -12.67
C SER A 269 -34.72 14.34 -13.86
N THR A 270 -33.45 13.96 -13.64
CA THR A 270 -32.43 13.91 -14.68
C THR A 270 -32.27 12.50 -15.25
N LEU A 271 -32.93 12.25 -16.38
CA LEU A 271 -32.84 10.98 -17.11
C LEU A 271 -31.57 10.90 -17.98
N TYR A 272 -30.98 9.71 -18.02
CA TYR A 272 -29.76 9.40 -18.76
C TYR A 272 -29.92 8.18 -19.69
N THR A 273 -29.26 8.20 -20.84
CA THR A 273 -28.99 6.99 -21.62
C THR A 273 -27.62 6.42 -21.21
N ILE A 274 -27.52 5.08 -21.17
CA ILE A 274 -26.28 4.36 -20.83
C ILE A 274 -25.85 3.60 -22.08
N LYS A 275 -24.78 4.06 -22.73
CA LYS A 275 -24.27 3.54 -24.01
C LYS A 275 -23.05 2.66 -23.79
N ASN A 276 -23.06 1.44 -24.30
CA ASN A 276 -21.84 0.62 -24.36
C ASN A 276 -20.89 1.21 -25.42
N VAL A 277 -19.63 1.45 -25.05
CA VAL A 277 -18.67 2.15 -25.93
C VAL A 277 -18.25 1.27 -27.12
N ASN A 278 -18.20 -0.05 -26.93
CA ASN A 278 -17.74 -1.00 -27.95
C ASN A 278 -18.82 -1.32 -29.01
N SER A 279 -20.07 -1.61 -28.59
CA SER A 279 -21.17 -1.94 -29.51
C SER A 279 -21.87 -0.70 -30.09
N GLY A 280 -21.73 0.46 -29.43
CA GLY A 280 -22.46 1.68 -29.75
C GLY A 280 -23.96 1.63 -29.40
N GLN A 281 -24.47 0.50 -28.90
CA GLN A 281 -25.85 0.31 -28.47
C GLN A 281 -26.07 0.84 -27.05
N ILE A 282 -27.32 1.04 -26.66
CA ILE A 282 -27.70 1.57 -25.34
C ILE A 282 -28.54 0.59 -24.54
N MET A 283 -28.53 0.75 -23.22
CA MET A 283 -29.33 -0.04 -22.27
C MET A 283 -30.83 0.18 -22.50
N ASP A 284 -31.55 -0.91 -22.77
CA ASP A 284 -32.94 -0.91 -23.21
C ASP A 284 -33.74 -1.97 -22.42
N VAL A 285 -34.93 -1.64 -21.92
CA VAL A 285 -35.88 -2.64 -21.42
C VAL A 285 -36.61 -3.27 -22.60
N SER A 286 -36.29 -4.53 -22.86
CA SER A 286 -36.72 -5.30 -24.03
C SER A 286 -38.24 -5.24 -24.21
N GLY A 287 -38.69 -5.06 -25.46
CA GLY A 287 -40.12 -4.97 -25.81
C GLY A 287 -40.88 -3.79 -25.21
N ARG A 288 -40.21 -2.89 -24.47
CA ARG A 288 -40.83 -1.85 -23.63
C ARG A 288 -41.73 -2.42 -22.52
N PHE A 289 -41.49 -3.65 -22.06
CA PHE A 289 -42.29 -4.25 -20.99
C PHE A 289 -42.17 -3.46 -19.67
N THR A 290 -43.32 -3.22 -19.04
CA THR A 290 -43.44 -2.49 -17.76
C THR A 290 -43.64 -3.42 -16.56
N ALA A 291 -43.65 -4.74 -16.76
CA ALA A 291 -43.77 -5.73 -15.71
C ALA A 291 -42.41 -6.02 -15.04
N ASP A 292 -42.43 -6.34 -13.74
CA ASP A 292 -41.22 -6.74 -13.01
C ASP A 292 -40.54 -7.96 -13.66
N GLY A 293 -39.21 -7.97 -13.64
CA GLY A 293 -38.41 -9.02 -14.26
C GLY A 293 -38.20 -8.86 -15.78
N ALA A 294 -38.69 -7.79 -16.40
CA ALA A 294 -38.44 -7.49 -17.82
C ALA A 294 -36.93 -7.44 -18.14
N SER A 295 -36.53 -8.12 -19.22
CA SER A 295 -35.12 -8.26 -19.61
C SER A 295 -34.50 -6.92 -20.05
N VAL A 296 -33.47 -6.49 -19.33
CA VAL A 296 -32.59 -5.39 -19.76
C VAL A 296 -31.59 -5.94 -20.79
N ILE A 297 -31.53 -5.31 -21.97
CA ILE A 297 -30.70 -5.70 -23.10
C ILE A 297 -29.86 -4.52 -23.61
N GLN A 298 -28.97 -4.78 -24.58
CA GLN A 298 -28.43 -3.73 -25.45
C GLN A 298 -29.28 -3.64 -26.72
N TRP A 299 -29.60 -2.43 -27.15
CA TRP A 299 -30.39 -2.18 -28.36
C TRP A 299 -29.96 -0.88 -29.05
N PRO A 300 -30.16 -0.71 -30.37
CA PRO A 300 -29.98 0.57 -31.03
C PRO A 300 -30.83 1.69 -30.39
N SER A 301 -30.22 2.87 -30.26
CA SER A 301 -30.91 4.04 -29.72
C SER A 301 -32.09 4.44 -30.61
N ASN A 302 -33.28 4.51 -30.01
CA ASN A 302 -34.53 4.95 -30.63
C ASN A 302 -35.22 6.06 -29.81
N GLY A 303 -34.57 6.57 -28.76
CA GLY A 303 -35.09 7.64 -27.89
C GLY A 303 -36.23 7.23 -26.97
N GLY A 304 -36.66 5.96 -26.99
CA GLY A 304 -37.76 5.46 -26.16
C GLY A 304 -37.51 5.62 -24.67
N ALA A 305 -38.58 5.83 -23.88
CA ALA A 305 -38.50 5.93 -22.42
C ALA A 305 -37.90 4.67 -21.78
N ASN A 306 -38.04 3.49 -22.42
CA ASN A 306 -37.41 2.24 -22.02
C ASN A 306 -35.87 2.23 -22.16
N GLN A 307 -35.27 3.31 -22.66
CA GLN A 307 -33.82 3.52 -22.81
C GLN A 307 -33.29 4.64 -21.91
N GLN A 308 -34.14 5.19 -21.03
CA GLN A 308 -33.87 6.37 -20.21
C GLN A 308 -33.91 6.00 -18.72
N TRP A 309 -32.87 6.36 -17.98
CA TRP A 309 -32.54 5.80 -16.67
C TRP A 309 -32.20 6.91 -15.68
N ASN A 310 -32.80 6.87 -14.48
CA ASN A 310 -32.35 7.68 -13.35
C ASN A 310 -31.15 7.01 -12.67
N ILE A 311 -30.19 7.81 -12.21
CA ILE A 311 -28.98 7.32 -11.53
C ILE A 311 -29.09 7.67 -10.04
N VAL A 312 -28.87 6.67 -9.17
CA VAL A 312 -28.96 6.82 -7.71
C VAL A 312 -27.63 6.46 -7.03
N ARG A 313 -27.26 7.21 -5.99
CA ARG A 313 -26.02 6.93 -5.24
C ARG A 313 -26.22 5.73 -4.34
N VAL A 314 -25.58 4.62 -4.68
CA VAL A 314 -25.39 3.48 -3.76
C VAL A 314 -24.17 3.76 -2.88
N ARG A 315 -24.30 3.61 -1.56
CA ARG A 315 -23.13 3.47 -0.67
C ARG A 315 -22.69 2.00 -0.67
N VAL A 316 -21.39 1.79 -0.85
CA VAL A 316 -20.72 0.48 -0.74
C VAL A 316 -19.47 0.73 0.11
N GLU A 317 -19.23 -0.14 1.08
CA GLU A 317 -18.05 -0.11 1.97
C GLU A 317 -17.06 -1.24 1.60
N HIS A 318 -15.93 -1.32 2.31
CA HIS A 318 -14.84 -2.32 2.23
C HIS A 318 -13.75 -2.09 1.12
N SER A 319 -12.55 -2.69 1.30
CA SER A 319 -11.24 -1.99 1.13
C SER A 319 -10.24 -2.52 0.04
N ALA A 320 -9.07 -1.86 -0.16
CA ALA A 320 -8.11 -1.99 -1.31
C ALA A 320 -6.59 -1.74 -0.93
N TYR A 321 -5.38 -2.28 -1.32
CA TYR A 321 -4.43 -3.14 -2.18
C TYR A 321 -4.10 -2.63 -3.60
N LEU A 322 -3.53 -1.45 -3.73
CA LEU A 322 -2.91 -1.00 -4.99
C LEU A 322 -1.43 -0.63 -4.74
N ALA A 323 -0.51 -1.22 -5.51
CA ALA A 323 0.90 -0.85 -5.48
C ALA A 323 1.28 -0.08 -6.75
N SER A 324 2.04 1.01 -6.62
CA SER A 324 2.59 1.80 -7.72
C SER A 324 3.90 2.47 -7.32
N CYS A 325 4.90 2.45 -8.20
CA CYS A 325 6.22 2.94 -7.89
C CYS A 325 6.36 4.45 -8.23
N GLY A 326 7.26 5.17 -7.57
CA GLY A 326 7.81 6.43 -8.08
C GLY A 326 6.81 7.55 -8.40
N ILE A 327 6.13 8.10 -7.39
CA ILE A 327 5.58 9.46 -7.47
C ILE A 327 6.59 10.43 -6.84
N ARG A 328 7.02 11.48 -7.58
CA ARG A 328 7.96 12.50 -7.10
C ARG A 328 7.35 13.91 -7.12
N PRO A 329 6.71 14.38 -6.03
CA PRO A 329 6.42 15.81 -5.86
C PRO A 329 7.73 16.60 -5.65
N TRP A 330 7.64 17.92 -5.74
CA TRP A 330 8.73 18.88 -5.52
C TRP A 330 8.82 19.34 -4.06
#